data_AF-A0A328SBQ9-F1
#
_entry.id   AF-A0A328SBQ9-F1
#
_cell.length_a   1.000
_cell.length_b   1.000
_cell.length_c   1.000
_cell.angle_alpha   90.00
_cell.angle_beta   90.00
_cell.angle_gamma   90.00
#
_symmetry.space_group_name_H-M   'P 1'
#
loop_
_entity.id
_entity.type
_entity.pdbx_description
1 polymer ?
#
loop_
_entity_poly.entity_id
_entity_poly.type
_entity_poly.pdbx_seq_one_letter_code
_entity_poly.pdbx_strand_id
1 'polypeptide(L)'
;MDSIYIRESEHYSKKYLIDLLGQSVHDKLLNQAVITYDAVNDTYQFNYVGVIIIDEMVINCYPKYIHEKSSIHDDFKQVINVIKRYESTCEDDAYEDIETDNLTSNMLPMMLFFVEDYYENGVYTKIHSILEDNGDGEIDWNRTVNKDQSIVINDKAYYTHLQTKRKLNDLYDYYRLLHEYIITDCSNYLEKNELLHLFDLTPVEISDNHLDDFGKLDFILNKLDKQQNIEFNTHKQKLLKVMHSYLSKNNLFNDENTLLLYGTRTYHDVWEKVCKHVLKDKLDKKLSKLHLPCQLNDKYNPSYELIKVIKKPTWILKDKHPRKTDTFIPDIVAIKDDQFIILDAKYYDLTTDKNISGQPGLESITKEYLYELAFKEFTEDNAFKTIKNAFLFPTEKSEVNNLGIVKLDILSLLGLQDIQLIMLPANLVYEHYLDNTKMNISHLKLE
;
A
#
# COMPACT_ATOMS: atom_id res chain seq x y z
N MET A 1 9.02 -26.71 -0.22
CA MET A 1 9.75 -25.91 -1.22
C MET A 1 10.68 -25.02 -0.42
N ASP A 2 11.93 -24.86 -0.84
CA ASP A 2 12.86 -24.04 -0.03
C ASP A 2 12.61 -22.56 -0.35
N SER A 3 11.96 -21.86 0.58
CA SER A 3 11.82 -20.40 0.54
C SER A 3 13.21 -19.75 0.62
N ILE A 4 13.57 -18.95 -0.39
CA ILE A 4 14.87 -18.28 -0.49
C ILE A 4 14.72 -16.86 0.05
N TYR A 5 15.61 -16.44 0.95
CA TYR A 5 15.65 -15.08 1.47
C TYR A 5 16.85 -14.32 0.88
N ILE A 6 16.58 -13.22 0.20
CA ILE A 6 17.57 -12.38 -0.49
C ILE A 6 17.43 -10.94 -0.02
N ARG A 7 18.55 -10.27 0.19
CA ARG A 7 18.56 -8.87 0.62
C ARG A 7 18.52 -7.93 -0.57
N GLU A 8 17.68 -6.92 -0.49
CA GLU A 8 17.65 -5.81 -1.46
C GLU A 8 19.01 -5.10 -1.51
N SER A 9 19.45 -4.68 -2.71
CA SER A 9 20.68 -3.91 -2.95
C SER A 9 22.00 -4.57 -2.52
N GLU A 10 22.00 -5.81 -2.01
CA GLU A 10 23.22 -6.57 -1.77
C GLU A 10 23.85 -7.00 -3.11
N HIS A 11 25.17 -6.96 -3.20
CA HIS A 11 25.92 -7.32 -4.40
C HIS A 11 26.14 -8.82 -4.50
N TYR A 12 25.48 -9.47 -5.45
CA TYR A 12 25.61 -10.90 -5.71
C TYR A 12 26.41 -11.16 -6.99
N SER A 13 27.37 -12.09 -6.94
CA SER A 13 28.06 -12.53 -8.15
C SER A 13 27.11 -13.28 -9.08
N LYS A 14 27.30 -13.15 -10.41
CA LYS A 14 26.50 -13.90 -11.39
C LYS A 14 26.50 -15.40 -11.12
N LYS A 15 27.69 -15.95 -10.81
CA LYS A 15 27.87 -17.37 -10.50
C LYS A 15 27.02 -17.79 -9.31
N TYR A 16 27.05 -17.01 -8.22
CA TYR A 16 26.26 -17.30 -7.02
C TYR A 16 24.76 -17.33 -7.34
N LEU A 17 24.23 -16.35 -8.09
CA LEU A 17 22.82 -16.33 -8.44
C LEU A 17 22.41 -17.49 -9.35
N ILE A 18 23.26 -17.87 -10.31
CA ILE A 18 22.99 -19.03 -11.16
C ILE A 18 23.03 -20.33 -10.35
N ASP A 19 23.99 -20.47 -9.43
CA ASP A 19 24.10 -21.65 -8.58
C ASP A 19 22.90 -21.75 -7.61
N LEU A 20 22.36 -20.61 -7.16
CA LEU A 20 21.22 -20.53 -6.23
C LEU A 20 19.86 -20.69 -6.93
N LEU A 21 19.64 -19.98 -8.04
CA LEU A 21 18.33 -19.82 -8.69
C LEU A 21 18.23 -20.57 -10.02
N GLY A 22 19.36 -20.92 -10.64
CA GLY A 22 19.43 -21.42 -12.00
C GLY A 22 19.48 -20.30 -13.05
N GLN A 23 20.04 -20.63 -14.21
CA GLN A 23 20.23 -19.68 -15.33
C GLN A 23 18.90 -19.12 -15.86
N SER A 24 17.89 -19.99 -15.99
CA SER A 24 16.56 -19.58 -16.48
C SER A 24 15.92 -18.53 -15.58
N VAL A 25 15.92 -18.76 -14.26
CA VAL A 25 15.35 -17.83 -13.28
C VAL A 25 16.12 -16.51 -13.26
N HIS A 26 17.46 -16.57 -13.28
CA HIS A 26 18.29 -15.38 -13.37
C HIS A 26 17.90 -14.49 -14.56
N ASP A 27 17.77 -15.09 -15.76
CA ASP A 27 17.47 -14.33 -16.98
C ASP A 27 16.04 -13.74 -16.95
N LYS A 28 15.06 -14.45 -16.39
CA LYS A 28 13.71 -13.94 -16.17
C LYS A 28 13.69 -12.74 -15.22
N LEU A 29 14.39 -12.82 -14.08
CA LEU A 29 14.49 -11.73 -13.11
C LEU A 29 15.15 -10.49 -13.72
N LEU A 30 16.17 -10.68 -14.57
CA LEU A 30 16.85 -9.59 -15.27
C LEU A 30 15.94 -8.94 -16.32
N ASN A 31 15.24 -9.74 -17.13
CA ASN A 31 14.34 -9.27 -18.18
C ASN A 31 13.17 -8.45 -17.61
N GLN A 32 12.69 -8.81 -16.43
CA GLN A 32 11.64 -8.05 -15.74
C GLN A 32 12.18 -6.90 -14.89
N ALA A 33 13.50 -6.65 -14.87
CA ALA A 33 14.15 -5.61 -14.06
C ALA A 33 13.89 -5.74 -12.55
N VAL A 34 13.75 -6.98 -12.05
CA VAL A 34 13.76 -7.28 -10.61
C VAL A 34 15.19 -7.26 -10.09
N ILE A 35 16.13 -7.78 -10.89
CA ILE A 35 17.57 -7.63 -10.65
C ILE A 35 18.18 -6.66 -11.68
N THR A 36 19.20 -5.92 -11.26
CA THR A 36 19.99 -5.05 -12.14
C THR A 36 21.47 -5.39 -12.06
N TYR A 37 22.15 -5.28 -13.19
CA TYR A 37 23.58 -5.49 -13.29
C TYR A 37 24.34 -4.21 -12.94
N ASP A 38 25.23 -4.29 -11.95
CA ASP A 38 26.18 -3.27 -11.58
C ASP A 38 27.51 -3.51 -12.32
N ALA A 39 27.76 -2.72 -13.36
CA ALA A 39 28.94 -2.82 -14.18
C ALA A 39 30.25 -2.43 -13.45
N VAL A 40 30.17 -1.67 -12.35
CA VAL A 40 31.35 -1.24 -11.59
C VAL A 40 31.90 -2.40 -10.77
N ASN A 41 30.99 -3.15 -10.14
CA ASN A 41 31.33 -4.25 -9.24
C ASN A 41 31.24 -5.63 -9.91
N ASP A 42 30.82 -5.71 -11.18
CA ASP A 42 30.56 -6.98 -11.91
C ASP A 42 29.62 -7.91 -11.14
N THR A 43 28.55 -7.35 -10.60
CA THR A 43 27.60 -8.02 -9.70
C THR A 43 26.16 -7.64 -10.03
N TYR A 44 25.21 -8.33 -9.40
CA TYR A 44 23.77 -8.13 -9.57
C TYR A 44 23.16 -7.74 -8.24
N GLN A 45 22.18 -6.85 -8.28
CA GLN A 45 21.44 -6.38 -7.12
C GLN A 45 19.95 -6.54 -7.33
N PHE A 46 19.22 -6.89 -6.28
CA PHE A 46 17.76 -6.88 -6.28
C PHE A 46 17.25 -5.47 -5.99
N ASN A 47 16.41 -4.93 -6.86
CA ASN A 47 15.75 -3.63 -6.73
C ASN A 47 14.26 -3.81 -6.48
N TYR A 48 13.95 -4.67 -5.52
CA TYR A 48 12.59 -5.05 -5.17
C TYR A 48 12.55 -5.43 -3.70
N VAL A 49 11.43 -5.16 -3.04
CA VAL A 49 11.12 -5.67 -1.70
C VAL A 49 9.74 -6.32 -1.76
N GLY A 50 9.68 -7.60 -1.41
CA GLY A 50 8.45 -8.38 -1.49
C GLY A 50 8.68 -9.85 -1.84
N VAL A 51 7.59 -10.52 -2.19
CA VAL A 51 7.54 -11.93 -2.58
C VAL A 51 7.58 -12.05 -4.09
N ILE A 52 8.43 -12.94 -4.58
CA ILE A 52 8.56 -13.29 -5.98
C ILE A 52 8.38 -14.80 -6.11
N ILE A 53 7.41 -15.25 -6.91
CA ILE A 53 7.23 -16.66 -7.23
C ILE A 53 7.59 -16.87 -8.69
N ILE A 54 8.48 -17.83 -8.93
CA ILE A 54 8.95 -18.18 -10.27
C ILE A 54 9.15 -19.69 -10.36
N ASP A 55 8.51 -20.30 -11.34
CA ASP A 55 8.47 -21.76 -11.49
C ASP A 55 7.94 -22.42 -10.20
N GLU A 56 8.80 -23.09 -9.43
CA GLU A 56 8.49 -23.70 -8.14
C GLU A 56 9.27 -23.07 -6.96
N MET A 57 9.83 -21.87 -7.17
CA MET A 57 10.67 -21.17 -6.19
C MET A 57 9.95 -19.93 -5.65
N VAL A 58 10.04 -19.75 -4.33
CA VAL A 58 9.60 -18.55 -3.63
C VAL A 58 10.84 -17.77 -3.17
N ILE A 59 11.00 -16.55 -3.67
CA ILE A 59 12.08 -15.63 -3.30
C ILE A 59 11.48 -14.48 -2.49
N ASN A 60 11.86 -14.41 -1.24
CA ASN A 60 11.50 -13.36 -0.29
C ASN A 60 12.61 -12.31 -0.29
N CYS A 61 12.39 -11.21 -1.01
CA CYS A 61 13.35 -10.12 -1.08
C CYS A 61 13.09 -9.10 0.03
N TYR A 62 13.95 -9.06 1.04
CA TYR A 62 13.75 -8.26 2.24
C TYR A 62 14.51 -6.93 2.20
N PRO A 63 14.05 -5.90 2.95
CA PRO A 63 14.65 -4.58 2.95
C PRO A 63 16.14 -4.56 3.29
N LYS A 64 16.88 -3.66 2.64
CA LYS A 64 18.32 -3.55 2.82
C LYS A 64 18.79 -3.13 4.22
N TYR A 65 17.94 -2.68 5.14
CA TYR A 65 18.36 -2.33 6.51
C TYR A 65 18.42 -3.54 7.45
N ILE A 66 17.94 -4.71 7.03
CA ILE A 66 17.99 -5.96 7.81
C ILE A 66 19.30 -6.68 7.47
N HIS A 67 20.16 -6.89 8.46
CA HIS A 67 21.44 -7.60 8.31
C HIS A 67 21.43 -8.92 9.08
N GLU A 68 20.76 -9.00 10.23
CA GLU A 68 20.66 -10.21 11.03
C GLU A 68 19.62 -11.19 10.43
N LYS A 69 20.00 -12.48 10.33
CA LYS A 69 19.14 -13.52 9.74
C LYS A 69 18.35 -14.34 10.77
N SER A 70 18.53 -14.08 12.06
CA SER A 70 17.96 -14.86 13.17
C SER A 70 16.43 -14.77 13.24
N SER A 71 15.85 -13.61 12.95
CA SER A 71 14.42 -13.30 12.99
C SER A 71 13.82 -12.94 11.62
N ILE A 72 14.52 -13.28 10.53
CA ILE A 72 14.19 -12.79 9.19
C ILE A 72 12.74 -13.07 8.77
N HIS A 73 12.17 -14.19 9.22
CA HIS A 73 10.78 -14.55 8.93
C HIS A 73 9.77 -13.56 9.54
N ASP A 74 9.95 -13.21 10.81
CA ASP A 74 9.05 -12.31 11.53
C ASP A 74 9.24 -10.86 11.05
N ASP A 75 10.50 -10.44 10.85
CA ASP A 75 10.82 -9.11 10.34
C ASP A 75 10.27 -8.92 8.92
N PHE A 76 10.40 -9.94 8.06
CA PHE A 76 9.88 -9.87 6.71
C PHE A 76 8.35 -9.92 6.67
N LYS A 77 7.71 -10.71 7.53
CA LYS A 77 6.25 -10.71 7.69
C LYS A 77 5.73 -9.31 8.05
N GLN A 78 6.38 -8.64 8.99
CA GLN A 78 6.02 -7.27 9.34
C GLN A 78 6.17 -6.32 8.14
N VAL A 79 7.24 -6.46 7.37
CA VAL A 79 7.47 -5.68 6.13
C VAL A 79 6.33 -5.89 5.12
N ILE A 80 5.93 -7.14 4.87
CA ILE A 80 4.82 -7.46 3.96
C ILE A 80 3.51 -6.82 4.44
N ASN A 81 3.22 -6.89 5.73
CA ASN A 81 2.04 -6.24 6.31
C ASN A 81 2.08 -4.71 6.16
N VAL A 82 3.27 -4.10 6.27
CA VAL A 82 3.46 -2.66 6.02
C VAL A 82 3.21 -2.31 4.56
N ILE A 83 3.74 -3.09 3.61
CA ILE A 83 3.48 -2.90 2.18
C ILE A 83 1.99 -3.03 1.89
N LYS A 84 1.34 -4.07 2.39
CA LYS A 84 -0.10 -4.31 2.23
C LYS A 84 -0.93 -3.11 2.67
N ARG A 85 -0.64 -2.61 3.88
CA ARG A 85 -1.31 -1.41 4.40
C ARG A 85 -0.99 -0.18 3.55
N TYR A 86 0.26 0.01 3.14
CA TYR A 86 0.66 1.13 2.30
C TYR A 86 -0.13 1.15 0.98
N GLU A 87 -0.21 0.01 0.29
CA GLU A 87 -0.95 -0.15 -0.97
C GLU A 87 -2.43 0.22 -0.78
N SER A 88 -3.10 -0.33 0.24
CA SER A 88 -4.50 0.01 0.53
C SER A 88 -4.73 1.51 0.78
N THR A 89 -3.81 2.19 1.48
CA THR A 89 -3.95 3.63 1.75
C THR A 89 -3.65 4.53 0.55
N CYS A 90 -2.92 4.01 -0.44
CA CYS A 90 -2.67 4.71 -1.71
C CYS A 90 -3.83 4.50 -2.68
N GLU A 91 -4.53 3.36 -2.58
CA GLU A 91 -5.73 3.04 -3.35
C GLU A 91 -6.93 3.91 -2.95
N ASP A 92 -7.12 4.21 -1.65
CA ASP A 92 -8.20 5.11 -1.17
C ASP A 92 -8.21 6.51 -1.84
N ASP A 93 -7.07 6.97 -2.36
CA ASP A 93 -6.92 8.24 -3.07
C ASP A 93 -7.06 8.10 -4.62
N ALA A 94 -7.17 6.87 -5.13
CA ALA A 94 -7.26 6.53 -6.55
C ALA A 94 -8.72 6.29 -7.00
N TYR A 95 -8.95 6.28 -8.32
CA TYR A 95 -10.26 5.87 -8.88
C TYR A 95 -10.37 4.34 -8.88
N GLU A 96 -11.55 3.78 -8.58
CA GLU A 96 -11.82 2.31 -8.52
C GLU A 96 -11.33 1.54 -9.77
N ASP A 97 -11.37 2.17 -10.95
CA ASP A 97 -10.86 1.56 -12.19
C ASP A 97 -9.34 1.35 -12.17
N ILE A 98 -8.58 2.29 -11.61
CA ILE A 98 -7.12 2.21 -11.51
C ILE A 98 -6.71 1.15 -10.49
N GLU A 99 -7.44 1.04 -9.36
CA GLU A 99 -7.23 -0.03 -8.38
C GLU A 99 -7.40 -1.41 -9.01
N THR A 100 -8.49 -1.60 -9.76
CA THR A 100 -8.77 -2.90 -10.34
C THR A 100 -7.78 -3.24 -11.45
N ASP A 101 -7.29 -2.26 -12.19
CA ASP A 101 -6.27 -2.47 -13.21
C ASP A 101 -4.89 -2.81 -12.60
N ASN A 102 -4.54 -2.21 -11.46
CA ASN A 102 -3.35 -2.57 -10.69
C ASN A 102 -3.47 -3.97 -10.08
N LEU A 103 -4.58 -4.29 -9.43
CA LEU A 103 -4.86 -5.62 -8.88
C LEU A 103 -4.81 -6.70 -9.95
N THR A 104 -5.40 -6.43 -11.11
CA THR A 104 -5.45 -7.39 -12.22
C THR A 104 -4.14 -7.48 -12.98
N SER A 105 -3.10 -6.71 -12.63
CA SER A 105 -1.78 -6.76 -13.29
C SER A 105 -0.99 -8.03 -12.95
N ASN A 106 -1.03 -8.47 -11.70
CA ASN A 106 -0.30 -9.62 -11.17
C ASN A 106 -1.26 -10.63 -10.54
N MET A 107 -0.96 -11.93 -10.63
CA MET A 107 -1.91 -12.94 -10.13
C MET A 107 -1.85 -13.13 -8.61
N LEU A 108 -0.68 -12.97 -7.99
CA LEU A 108 -0.55 -13.14 -6.54
C LEU A 108 -1.43 -12.15 -5.76
N PRO A 109 -1.48 -10.85 -6.08
CA PRO A 109 -2.48 -9.94 -5.52
C PRO A 109 -3.93 -10.38 -5.72
N MET A 110 -4.28 -10.94 -6.89
CA MET A 110 -5.64 -11.47 -7.13
C MET A 110 -5.97 -12.67 -6.23
N MET A 111 -5.02 -13.60 -6.04
CA MET A 111 -5.19 -14.75 -5.15
C MET A 111 -5.44 -14.30 -3.70
N LEU A 112 -4.63 -13.34 -3.23
CA LEU A 112 -4.80 -12.75 -1.89
C LEU A 112 -6.16 -12.06 -1.77
N PHE A 113 -6.55 -11.29 -2.78
CA PHE A 113 -7.86 -10.62 -2.82
C PHE A 113 -9.02 -11.62 -2.67
N PHE A 114 -9.03 -12.77 -3.36
CA PHE A 114 -10.14 -13.73 -3.23
C PHE A 114 -10.27 -14.30 -1.82
N VAL A 115 -9.15 -14.66 -1.19
CA VAL A 115 -9.15 -15.25 0.15
C VAL A 115 -9.56 -14.20 1.21
N GLU A 116 -9.05 -12.98 1.09
CA GLU A 116 -9.36 -11.88 1.99
C GLU A 116 -10.81 -11.40 1.83
N ASP A 117 -11.26 -11.21 0.59
CA ASP A 117 -12.64 -10.83 0.29
C ASP A 117 -13.63 -11.88 0.81
N TYR A 118 -13.27 -13.17 0.76
CA TYR A 118 -14.07 -14.23 1.34
C TYR A 118 -14.19 -14.10 2.87
N TYR A 119 -13.14 -13.71 3.59
CA TYR A 119 -13.23 -13.50 5.03
C TYR A 119 -14.15 -12.35 5.43
N GLU A 120 -14.21 -11.31 4.61
CA GLU A 120 -15.01 -10.12 4.88
C GLU A 120 -16.45 -10.24 4.37
N ASN A 121 -16.62 -10.70 3.12
CA ASN A 121 -17.88 -10.64 2.37
C ASN A 121 -18.49 -12.02 2.10
N GLY A 122 -17.74 -13.10 2.33
CA GLY A 122 -18.17 -14.47 2.04
C GLY A 122 -18.23 -14.77 0.53
N VAL A 123 -18.93 -15.84 0.18
CA VAL A 123 -19.05 -16.29 -1.22
C VAL A 123 -19.98 -15.39 -2.03
N TYR A 124 -19.82 -15.43 -3.37
CA TYR A 124 -20.71 -14.69 -4.26
C TYR A 124 -22.15 -15.18 -4.06
N THR A 125 -23.08 -14.26 -3.86
CA THR A 125 -24.50 -14.60 -3.67
C THR A 125 -25.37 -13.87 -4.66
N LYS A 126 -26.34 -14.58 -5.23
CA LYS A 126 -27.35 -13.99 -6.10
C LYS A 126 -28.72 -14.08 -5.43
N ILE A 127 -29.23 -12.93 -5.03
CA ILE A 127 -30.55 -12.85 -4.39
C ILE A 127 -31.60 -12.74 -5.49
N HIS A 128 -32.39 -13.80 -5.67
CA HIS A 128 -33.55 -13.78 -6.52
C HIS A 128 -34.79 -13.40 -5.70
N SER A 129 -35.58 -12.46 -6.22
CA SER A 129 -36.89 -12.13 -5.63
C SER A 129 -37.94 -12.97 -6.35
N ILE A 130 -38.53 -13.94 -5.67
CA ILE A 130 -39.69 -14.67 -6.19
C ILE A 130 -40.98 -14.04 -5.67
N LEU A 131 -42.03 -14.17 -6.46
CA LEU A 131 -43.37 -13.73 -6.09
C LEU A 131 -44.19 -14.97 -5.73
N GLU A 132 -44.81 -14.92 -4.57
CA GLU A 132 -45.61 -16.01 -4.01
C GLU A 132 -47.00 -15.47 -3.64
N ASP A 133 -48.04 -16.29 -3.86
CA ASP A 133 -49.40 -16.00 -3.39
C ASP A 133 -49.51 -16.41 -1.92
N ASN A 134 -49.86 -15.46 -1.04
CA ASN A 134 -49.97 -15.64 0.41
C ASN A 134 -48.71 -16.27 1.05
N GLY A 135 -47.52 -15.96 0.54
CA GLY A 135 -46.26 -16.42 1.11
C GLY A 135 -45.88 -15.66 2.39
N ASP A 136 -44.82 -16.14 3.05
CA ASP A 136 -44.31 -15.53 4.30
C ASP A 136 -43.40 -14.31 4.06
N GLY A 137 -43.27 -13.87 2.80
CA GLY A 137 -42.43 -12.75 2.38
C GLY A 137 -43.08 -11.38 2.61
N GLU A 138 -42.36 -10.32 2.22
CA GLU A 138 -42.88 -8.96 2.29
C GLU A 138 -44.06 -8.78 1.31
N ILE A 139 -45.17 -8.19 1.76
CA ILE A 139 -46.34 -7.97 0.92
C ILE A 139 -46.06 -6.85 -0.10
N ASP A 140 -46.15 -7.16 -1.39
CA ASP A 140 -46.19 -6.15 -2.45
C ASP A 140 -47.62 -5.59 -2.55
N TRP A 141 -47.89 -4.57 -1.73
CA TRP A 141 -49.20 -3.92 -1.66
C TRP A 141 -49.63 -3.33 -3.01
N ASN A 142 -48.70 -2.76 -3.78
CA ASN A 142 -49.02 -2.20 -5.09
C ASN A 142 -49.55 -3.27 -6.03
N ARG A 143 -48.96 -4.47 -6.04
CA ARG A 143 -49.47 -5.58 -6.87
C ARG A 143 -50.74 -6.20 -6.31
N THR A 144 -50.80 -6.38 -4.99
CA THR A 144 -51.96 -6.96 -4.30
C THR A 144 -53.24 -6.17 -4.57
N VAL A 145 -53.19 -4.84 -4.40
CA VAL A 145 -54.33 -3.94 -4.62
C VAL A 145 -54.76 -3.93 -6.10
N ASN A 146 -53.81 -4.02 -7.04
CA ASN A 146 -54.09 -3.94 -8.47
C ASN A 146 -54.61 -5.26 -9.07
N LYS A 147 -54.29 -6.41 -8.46
CA LYS A 147 -54.66 -7.73 -9.00
C LYS A 147 -55.86 -8.34 -8.30
N ASP A 148 -55.98 -8.19 -6.98
CA ASP A 148 -56.98 -8.89 -6.19
C ASP A 148 -58.13 -7.96 -5.79
N GLN A 149 -59.36 -8.49 -5.82
CA GLN A 149 -60.52 -7.76 -5.35
C GLN A 149 -60.58 -7.77 -3.83
N SER A 150 -60.67 -6.58 -3.23
CA SER A 150 -60.84 -6.45 -1.78
C SER A 150 -62.29 -6.70 -1.36
N ILE A 151 -62.45 -7.25 -0.16
CA ILE A 151 -63.72 -7.34 0.54
C ILE A 151 -63.77 -6.17 1.52
N VAL A 152 -64.76 -5.29 1.38
CA VAL A 152 -64.90 -4.11 2.25
C VAL A 152 -65.87 -4.40 3.39
N ILE A 153 -65.39 -4.29 4.62
CA ILE A 153 -66.21 -4.46 5.83
C ILE A 153 -65.91 -3.27 6.76
N ASN A 154 -66.95 -2.51 7.15
CA ASN A 154 -66.83 -1.32 8.01
C ASN A 154 -65.77 -0.31 7.51
N ASP A 155 -65.85 0.07 6.23
CA ASP A 155 -64.93 1.00 5.55
C ASP A 155 -63.44 0.57 5.55
N LYS A 156 -63.16 -0.73 5.77
CA LYS A 156 -61.81 -1.30 5.70
C LYS A 156 -61.76 -2.40 4.63
N ALA A 157 -60.74 -2.31 3.78
CA ALA A 157 -60.49 -3.28 2.72
C ALA A 157 -59.66 -4.46 3.25
N TYR A 158 -60.15 -5.67 3.02
CA TYR A 158 -59.48 -6.93 3.35
C TYR A 158 -59.17 -7.70 2.07
N TYR A 159 -57.93 -8.16 1.92
CA TYR A 159 -57.49 -8.96 0.77
C TYR A 159 -57.29 -10.41 1.21
N THR A 160 -57.89 -11.35 0.49
CA THR A 160 -57.79 -12.80 0.77
C THR A 160 -56.59 -13.46 0.09
N HIS A 161 -56.04 -12.80 -0.93
CA HIS A 161 -54.83 -13.20 -1.65
C HIS A 161 -53.87 -12.01 -1.62
N LEU A 162 -52.69 -12.24 -1.06
CA LEU A 162 -51.61 -11.27 -0.92
C LEU A 162 -50.50 -11.66 -1.88
N GLN A 163 -50.06 -10.72 -2.71
CA GLN A 163 -48.86 -10.91 -3.52
C GLN A 163 -47.65 -10.62 -2.63
N THR A 164 -46.84 -11.62 -2.35
CA THR A 164 -45.69 -11.50 -1.43
C THR A 164 -44.38 -11.71 -2.18
N LYS A 165 -43.32 -11.02 -1.75
CA LYS A 165 -41.97 -11.13 -2.28
C LYS A 165 -41.09 -11.85 -1.28
N ARG A 166 -40.49 -12.95 -1.71
CA ARG A 166 -39.49 -13.66 -0.93
C ARG A 166 -38.14 -13.59 -1.64
N LYS A 167 -37.10 -13.27 -0.86
CA LYS A 167 -35.71 -13.31 -1.32
C LYS A 167 -35.18 -14.73 -1.13
N LEU A 168 -34.77 -15.37 -2.22
CA LEU A 168 -34.09 -16.66 -2.20
C LEU A 168 -32.63 -16.46 -2.59
N ASN A 169 -31.74 -17.08 -1.84
CA ASN A 169 -30.34 -17.22 -2.22
C ASN A 169 -30.20 -18.56 -2.94
N ASP A 170 -29.74 -18.52 -4.19
CA ASP A 170 -29.51 -19.75 -4.95
C ASP A 170 -28.15 -20.34 -4.58
N LEU A 171 -28.19 -21.41 -3.79
CA LEU A 171 -26.98 -22.11 -3.35
C LEU A 171 -26.30 -22.86 -4.51
N TYR A 172 -26.99 -23.09 -5.62
CA TYR A 172 -26.44 -23.76 -6.80
C TYR A 172 -26.17 -22.78 -7.94
N ASP A 173 -26.14 -21.47 -7.64
CA ASP A 173 -25.80 -20.46 -8.64
C ASP A 173 -24.40 -20.71 -9.22
N TYR A 174 -24.31 -20.62 -10.55
CA TYR A 174 -23.09 -20.90 -11.29
C TYR A 174 -21.91 -20.02 -10.85
N TYR A 175 -22.14 -18.73 -10.61
CA TYR A 175 -21.10 -17.78 -10.25
C TYR A 175 -20.65 -17.97 -8.80
N ARG A 176 -21.58 -18.35 -7.92
CA ARG A 176 -21.29 -18.77 -6.55
C ARG A 176 -20.34 -19.97 -6.53
N LEU A 177 -20.73 -21.06 -7.20
CA LEU A 177 -19.92 -22.29 -7.24
C LEU A 177 -18.56 -22.06 -7.89
N LEU A 178 -18.49 -21.23 -8.94
CA LEU A 178 -17.23 -20.85 -9.57
C LEU A 178 -16.33 -20.04 -8.62
N HIS A 179 -16.91 -19.12 -7.85
CA HIS A 179 -16.16 -18.36 -6.86
C HIS A 179 -15.61 -19.27 -5.75
N GLU A 180 -16.42 -20.21 -5.25
CA GLU A 180 -15.98 -21.21 -4.26
C GLU A 180 -14.80 -22.05 -4.76
N TYR A 181 -14.82 -22.45 -6.03
CA TYR A 181 -13.69 -23.11 -6.69
C TYR A 181 -12.44 -22.22 -6.70
N ILE A 182 -12.56 -20.97 -7.17
CA ILE A 182 -11.42 -20.03 -7.27
C ILE A 182 -10.79 -19.78 -5.89
N ILE A 183 -11.59 -19.57 -4.85
CA ILE A 183 -11.10 -19.36 -3.48
C ILE A 183 -10.28 -20.58 -3.01
N THR A 184 -10.83 -21.78 -3.21
CA THR A 184 -10.19 -23.03 -2.78
C THR A 184 -8.88 -23.26 -3.54
N ASP A 185 -8.88 -23.04 -4.87
CA ASP A 185 -7.69 -23.14 -5.72
C ASP A 185 -6.59 -22.14 -5.30
N CYS A 186 -6.95 -20.88 -5.07
CA CYS A 186 -6.03 -19.85 -4.61
C CYS A 186 -5.47 -20.18 -3.21
N SER A 187 -6.32 -20.59 -2.27
CA SER A 187 -5.88 -20.96 -0.92
C SER A 187 -4.89 -22.12 -0.95
N ASN A 188 -5.19 -23.17 -1.71
CA ASN A 188 -4.30 -24.33 -1.85
C ASN A 188 -2.97 -23.95 -2.50
N TYR A 189 -2.98 -23.06 -3.51
CA TYR A 189 -1.76 -22.55 -4.12
C TYR A 189 -0.91 -21.76 -3.11
N LEU A 190 -1.52 -20.85 -2.36
CA LEU A 190 -0.83 -20.06 -1.33
C LEU A 190 -0.28 -20.95 -0.21
N GLU A 191 -1.03 -21.99 0.20
CA GLU A 191 -0.60 -22.95 1.21
C GLU A 191 0.61 -23.77 0.74
N LYS A 192 0.56 -24.31 -0.48
CA LYS A 192 1.66 -25.08 -1.09
C LYS A 192 2.97 -24.28 -1.12
N ASN A 193 2.87 -22.97 -1.31
CA ASN A 193 4.01 -22.05 -1.37
C ASN A 193 4.36 -21.40 -0.01
N GLU A 194 3.78 -21.86 1.10
CA GLU A 194 4.03 -21.37 2.47
C GLU A 194 3.69 -19.87 2.67
N LEU A 195 2.82 -19.30 1.82
CA LEU A 195 2.50 -17.87 1.85
C LEU A 195 1.39 -17.52 2.82
N LEU A 196 0.51 -18.46 3.18
CA LEU A 196 -0.61 -18.18 4.09
C LEU A 196 -0.13 -17.55 5.41
N HIS A 197 0.94 -18.10 6.02
CA HIS A 197 1.48 -17.55 7.26
C HIS A 197 2.08 -16.14 7.09
N LEU A 198 2.67 -15.85 5.94
CA LEU A 198 3.28 -14.56 5.63
C LEU A 198 2.23 -13.44 5.51
N PHE A 199 1.04 -13.79 5.01
CA PHE A 199 -0.07 -12.85 4.80
C PHE A 199 -1.14 -12.89 5.91
N ASP A 200 -0.88 -13.58 7.03
CA ASP A 200 -1.84 -13.77 8.12
C ASP A 200 -3.17 -14.41 7.70
N LEU A 201 -3.10 -15.34 6.74
CA LEU A 201 -4.25 -16.07 6.19
C LEU A 201 -4.33 -17.49 6.76
N THR A 202 -5.55 -18.01 6.85
CA THR A 202 -5.82 -19.43 7.13
C THR A 202 -6.14 -20.20 5.84
N PRO A 203 -5.96 -21.53 5.80
CA PRO A 203 -6.43 -22.32 4.67
C PRO A 203 -7.97 -22.29 4.55
N VAL A 204 -8.47 -22.23 3.33
CA VAL A 204 -9.89 -22.24 2.97
C VAL A 204 -10.16 -23.35 1.96
N GLU A 205 -11.01 -24.31 2.33
CA GLU A 205 -11.43 -25.41 1.46
C GLU A 205 -12.97 -25.49 1.49
N ILE A 206 -13.61 -24.95 0.44
CA ILE A 206 -15.07 -24.81 0.37
C ILE A 206 -15.69 -25.37 -0.91
N SER A 207 -14.89 -25.88 -1.83
CA SER A 207 -15.33 -26.48 -3.09
C SER A 207 -14.56 -27.75 -3.41
N ASP A 208 -15.30 -28.81 -3.77
CA ASP A 208 -14.76 -30.04 -4.34
C ASP A 208 -14.77 -30.05 -5.89
N ASN A 209 -15.30 -28.99 -6.51
CA ASN A 209 -15.39 -28.90 -7.97
C ASN A 209 -14.01 -28.69 -8.60
N HIS A 210 -13.88 -29.06 -9.87
CA HIS A 210 -12.76 -28.72 -10.74
C HIS A 210 -13.17 -27.69 -11.78
N LEU A 211 -12.20 -26.98 -12.37
CA LEU A 211 -12.49 -25.97 -13.41
C LEU A 211 -13.30 -26.55 -14.59
N ASP A 212 -13.01 -27.79 -14.96
CA ASP A 212 -13.69 -28.49 -16.07
C ASP A 212 -15.19 -28.71 -15.82
N ASP A 213 -15.64 -28.73 -14.57
CA ASP A 213 -17.06 -28.88 -14.21
C ASP A 213 -17.89 -27.65 -14.63
N PHE A 214 -17.23 -26.50 -14.82
CA PHE A 214 -17.86 -25.24 -15.22
C PHE A 214 -17.92 -25.02 -16.74
N GLY A 215 -17.31 -25.93 -17.51
CA GLY A 215 -17.20 -25.87 -18.97
C GLY A 215 -15.85 -25.34 -19.47
N LYS A 216 -15.74 -25.12 -20.78
CA LYS A 216 -14.50 -24.60 -21.40
C LYS A 216 -14.23 -23.15 -20.97
N LEU A 217 -12.96 -22.75 -20.86
CA LEU A 217 -12.59 -21.40 -20.41
C LEU A 217 -13.32 -20.27 -21.16
N ASP A 218 -13.35 -20.29 -22.50
CA ASP A 218 -14.04 -19.25 -23.28
C ASP A 218 -15.54 -19.12 -22.92
N PHE A 219 -16.16 -20.23 -22.54
CA PHE A 219 -17.55 -20.25 -22.09
C PHE A 219 -17.68 -19.62 -20.69
N ILE A 220 -16.76 -19.92 -19.78
CA ILE A 220 -16.71 -19.34 -18.43
C ILE A 220 -16.52 -17.82 -18.51
N LEU A 221 -15.52 -17.36 -19.27
CA LEU A 221 -15.21 -15.93 -19.43
C LEU A 221 -16.40 -15.15 -20.02
N ASN A 222 -17.02 -15.66 -21.08
CA ASN A 222 -18.23 -15.05 -21.68
C ASN A 222 -19.40 -14.97 -20.68
N LYS A 223 -19.57 -15.97 -19.82
CA LYS A 223 -20.58 -15.95 -18.76
C LYS A 223 -20.28 -14.87 -17.71
N LEU A 224 -19.02 -14.68 -17.33
CA LEU A 224 -18.60 -13.64 -16.39
C LEU A 224 -18.86 -12.24 -16.97
N ASP A 225 -18.47 -12.00 -18.23
CA ASP A 225 -18.73 -10.73 -18.93
C ASP A 225 -20.22 -10.38 -18.93
N LYS A 226 -21.08 -11.36 -19.26
CA LYS A 226 -22.53 -11.15 -19.27
C LYS A 226 -23.07 -10.81 -17.88
N GLN A 227 -22.58 -11.45 -16.83
CA GLN A 227 -23.01 -11.18 -15.47
C GLN A 227 -22.53 -9.81 -14.97
N GLN A 228 -21.29 -9.44 -15.29
CA GLN A 228 -20.74 -8.13 -14.95
C GLN A 228 -21.57 -6.98 -15.56
N ASN A 229 -22.07 -7.15 -16.79
CA ASN A 229 -22.90 -6.15 -17.47
C ASN A 229 -24.31 -5.95 -16.86
N ILE A 230 -24.78 -6.89 -16.02
CA ILE A 230 -26.11 -6.81 -15.40
C ILE A 230 -26.07 -6.70 -13.87
N GLU A 231 -24.89 -6.82 -13.28
CA GLU A 231 -24.66 -6.59 -11.86
C GLU A 231 -24.48 -5.09 -11.63
N PHE A 232 -25.12 -4.52 -10.61
CA PHE A 232 -25.03 -3.09 -10.29
C PHE A 232 -24.37 -2.83 -8.94
N ASN A 233 -24.14 -3.89 -8.15
CA ASN A 233 -23.39 -3.79 -6.92
C ASN A 233 -21.88 -3.68 -7.24
N THR A 234 -21.25 -2.59 -6.82
CA THR A 234 -19.85 -2.26 -7.13
C THR A 234 -18.87 -3.33 -6.63
N HIS A 235 -19.05 -3.83 -5.42
CA HIS A 235 -18.24 -4.93 -4.86
C HIS A 235 -18.34 -6.18 -5.74
N LYS A 236 -19.55 -6.61 -6.09
CA LYS A 236 -19.75 -7.78 -6.96
C LYS A 236 -19.22 -7.57 -8.37
N GLN A 237 -19.31 -6.36 -8.91
CA GLN A 237 -18.69 -6.01 -10.19
C GLN A 237 -17.16 -6.14 -10.12
N LYS A 238 -16.52 -5.61 -9.06
CA LYS A 238 -15.08 -5.76 -8.80
C LYS A 238 -14.70 -7.24 -8.72
N LEU A 239 -15.41 -8.02 -7.91
CA LEU A 239 -15.18 -9.46 -7.77
C LEU A 239 -15.29 -10.20 -9.12
N LEU A 240 -16.34 -9.97 -9.90
CA LEU A 240 -16.51 -10.59 -11.22
C LEU A 240 -15.39 -10.19 -12.20
N LYS A 241 -14.96 -8.91 -12.20
CA LYS A 241 -13.84 -8.41 -13.02
C LYS A 241 -12.53 -9.11 -12.63
N VAL A 242 -12.26 -9.28 -11.33
CA VAL A 242 -11.06 -9.97 -10.84
C VAL A 242 -11.11 -11.46 -11.14
N MET A 243 -12.26 -12.13 -10.98
CA MET A 243 -12.47 -13.54 -11.39
C MET A 243 -12.17 -13.74 -12.88
N HIS A 244 -12.68 -12.85 -13.73
CA HIS A 244 -12.43 -12.89 -15.17
C HIS A 244 -10.93 -12.75 -15.47
N SER A 245 -10.28 -11.74 -14.91
CA SER A 245 -8.84 -11.50 -15.08
C SER A 245 -7.99 -12.68 -14.59
N TYR A 246 -8.29 -13.23 -13.41
CA TYR A 246 -7.61 -14.40 -12.86
C TYR A 246 -7.68 -15.59 -13.81
N LEU A 247 -8.88 -15.98 -14.24
CA LEU A 247 -9.08 -17.14 -15.12
C LEU A 247 -8.45 -16.94 -16.51
N SER A 248 -8.52 -15.72 -17.06
CA SER A 248 -7.89 -15.40 -18.34
C SER A 248 -6.37 -15.53 -18.29
N LYS A 249 -5.76 -15.19 -17.15
CA LYS A 249 -4.31 -15.29 -16.91
C LYS A 249 -3.89 -16.69 -16.46
N ASN A 250 -4.78 -17.46 -15.85
CA ASN A 250 -4.47 -18.82 -15.39
C ASN A 250 -4.10 -19.76 -16.55
N ASN A 251 -4.62 -19.54 -17.75
CA ASN A 251 -4.18 -20.29 -18.92
C ASN A 251 -2.74 -19.94 -19.36
N LEU A 252 -2.23 -18.75 -19.01
CA LEU A 252 -0.85 -18.32 -19.25
C LEU A 252 0.11 -18.78 -18.14
N PHE A 253 -0.42 -19.25 -17.01
CA PHE A 253 0.37 -19.76 -15.88
C PHE A 253 1.14 -21.04 -16.19
N ASN A 254 0.61 -21.84 -17.10
CA ASN A 254 1.30 -23.02 -17.62
C ASN A 254 2.42 -22.68 -18.61
N ASP A 255 2.64 -21.38 -18.90
CA ASP A 255 3.76 -20.93 -19.71
C ASP A 255 4.98 -20.72 -18.79
N GLU A 256 6.14 -21.25 -19.21
CA GLU A 256 7.37 -21.33 -18.41
C GLU A 256 8.00 -19.96 -18.08
N ASN A 257 7.32 -18.82 -18.33
CA ASN A 257 7.86 -17.47 -18.19
C ASN A 257 7.10 -16.56 -17.20
N THR A 258 6.12 -17.09 -16.49
CA THR A 258 5.27 -16.26 -15.62
C THR A 258 5.94 -15.98 -14.27
N LEU A 259 6.08 -14.70 -13.93
CA LEU A 259 6.57 -14.22 -12.64
C LEU A 259 5.40 -13.69 -11.81
N LEU A 260 5.29 -14.12 -10.57
CA LEU A 260 4.28 -13.58 -9.64
C LEU A 260 4.96 -12.69 -8.64
N LEU A 261 4.49 -11.46 -8.57
CA LEU A 261 5.08 -10.40 -7.76
C LEU A 261 4.05 -9.90 -6.75
N TYR A 262 4.48 -9.74 -5.51
CA TYR A 262 3.78 -8.99 -4.48
C TYR A 262 4.79 -8.15 -3.69
N GLY A 263 4.68 -6.82 -3.75
CA GLY A 263 5.71 -5.92 -3.25
C GLY A 263 6.05 -4.77 -4.18
N THR A 264 7.08 -4.01 -3.84
CA THR A 264 7.40 -2.73 -4.48
C THR A 264 8.87 -2.60 -4.89
N ARG A 265 9.12 -1.80 -5.93
CA ARG A 265 10.47 -1.36 -6.34
C ARG A 265 10.89 -0.04 -5.69
N THR A 266 9.95 0.68 -5.09
CA THR A 266 10.17 2.00 -4.49
C THR A 266 9.91 1.94 -2.99
N TYR A 267 10.57 1.01 -2.30
CA TYR A 267 10.39 0.84 -0.85
C TYR A 267 10.76 2.11 -0.04
N HIS A 268 11.55 3.01 -0.63
CA HIS A 268 11.79 4.33 -0.04
C HIS A 268 10.51 5.17 0.14
N ASP A 269 9.55 5.08 -0.78
CA ASP A 269 8.25 5.76 -0.66
C ASP A 269 7.44 5.20 0.51
N VAL A 270 7.51 3.87 0.70
CA VAL A 270 6.87 3.18 1.84
C VAL A 270 7.45 3.70 3.14
N TRP A 271 8.79 3.74 3.26
CA TRP A 271 9.47 4.28 4.44
C TRP A 271 9.08 5.73 4.72
N GLU A 272 9.08 6.60 3.70
CA GLU A 272 8.70 8.01 3.83
C GLU A 272 7.26 8.16 4.34
N LYS A 273 6.31 7.48 3.70
CA LYS A 273 4.89 7.53 4.06
C LYS A 273 4.64 7.03 5.48
N VAL A 274 5.30 5.94 5.87
CA VAL A 274 5.23 5.36 7.22
C VAL A 274 5.74 6.38 8.25
N CYS A 275 6.92 6.96 8.02
CA CYS A 275 7.48 7.99 8.89
C CYS A 275 6.55 9.21 9.01
N LYS A 276 6.02 9.70 7.89
CA LYS A 276 5.06 10.82 7.83
C LYS A 276 3.81 10.53 8.68
N HIS A 277 3.28 9.31 8.59
CA HIS A 277 2.13 8.87 9.35
C HIS A 277 2.43 8.81 10.87
N VAL A 278 3.52 8.16 11.26
CA VAL A 278 3.86 7.86 12.66
C VAL A 278 4.31 9.11 13.43
N LEU A 279 5.05 10.01 12.77
CA LEU A 279 5.61 11.23 13.38
C LEU A 279 4.67 12.45 13.33
N LYS A 280 3.41 12.25 12.93
CA LYS A 280 2.35 13.28 12.93
C LYS A 280 2.71 14.52 12.09
N ASP A 281 3.11 14.31 10.84
CA ASP A 281 3.39 15.40 9.91
C ASP A 281 2.29 16.50 9.92
N LYS A 282 2.77 17.74 9.79
CA LYS A 282 1.98 18.97 9.85
C LYS A 282 1.94 19.74 8.54
N LEU A 283 2.60 19.29 7.48
CA LEU A 283 2.66 20.02 6.20
C LEU A 283 1.26 20.33 5.65
N ASP A 284 0.37 19.34 5.69
CA ASP A 284 -1.02 19.45 5.20
C ASP A 284 -2.00 19.98 6.28
N LYS A 285 -1.49 20.43 7.43
CA LYS A 285 -2.32 21.03 8.48
C LYS A 285 -2.46 22.52 8.27
N LYS A 286 -3.69 23.02 8.44
CA LYS A 286 -3.97 24.47 8.44
C LYS A 286 -3.20 25.18 9.53
N LEU A 287 -2.66 26.36 9.23
CA LEU A 287 -1.90 27.19 10.17
C LEU A 287 -2.69 27.49 11.45
N SER A 288 -4.00 27.74 11.35
CA SER A 288 -4.92 27.91 12.49
C SER A 288 -5.02 26.72 13.43
N LYS A 289 -4.63 25.52 12.99
CA LYS A 289 -4.70 24.29 13.78
C LYS A 289 -3.34 23.88 14.36
N LEU A 290 -2.29 24.67 14.12
CA LEU A 290 -0.97 24.43 14.67
C LEU A 290 -0.90 24.98 16.10
N HIS A 291 -0.24 24.24 16.99
CA HIS A 291 0.10 24.73 18.32
C HIS A 291 1.38 25.54 18.20
N LEU A 292 1.23 26.85 17.97
CA LEU A 292 2.34 27.77 17.80
C LEU A 292 2.80 28.34 19.16
N PRO A 293 4.07 28.79 19.28
CA PRO A 293 4.58 29.43 20.49
C PRO A 293 3.87 30.74 20.85
N CYS A 294 3.33 31.43 19.85
CA CYS A 294 2.55 32.66 19.99
C CYS A 294 1.33 32.65 19.04
N GLN A 295 0.53 33.71 19.09
CA GLN A 295 -0.55 33.89 18.10
C GLN A 295 0.04 33.99 16.70
N LEU A 296 -0.58 33.31 15.73
CA LEU A 296 -0.18 33.35 14.32
C LEU A 296 -0.04 34.80 13.85
N ASN A 297 1.13 35.12 13.29
CA ASN A 297 1.42 36.45 12.76
C ASN A 297 0.44 36.83 11.64
N ASP A 298 -0.09 38.06 11.69
CA ASP A 298 -1.17 38.55 10.81
C ASP A 298 -0.84 38.51 9.31
N LYS A 299 0.44 38.40 8.95
CA LYS A 299 0.86 38.26 7.55
C LYS A 299 0.49 36.91 6.93
N TYR A 300 0.18 35.89 7.75
CA TYR A 300 -0.18 34.56 7.29
C TYR A 300 -1.69 34.34 7.30
N ASN A 301 -2.20 33.70 6.25
CA ASN A 301 -3.61 33.31 6.21
C ASN A 301 -3.83 32.05 7.08
N PRO A 302 -4.66 32.10 8.14
CA PRO A 302 -4.93 30.96 9.03
C PRO A 302 -5.55 29.74 8.33
N SER A 303 -6.16 29.92 7.15
CA SER A 303 -6.78 28.83 6.39
C SER A 303 -5.79 28.07 5.52
N TYR A 304 -4.59 28.59 5.30
CA TYR A 304 -3.56 27.94 4.49
C TYR A 304 -2.94 26.76 5.23
N GLU A 305 -2.52 25.74 4.48
CA GLU A 305 -1.71 24.64 4.99
C GLU A 305 -0.27 25.10 5.22
N LEU A 306 0.44 24.46 6.15
CA LEU A 306 1.83 24.79 6.47
C LEU A 306 2.74 24.74 5.24
N ILE A 307 2.55 23.76 4.35
CA ILE A 307 3.34 23.65 3.11
C ILE A 307 3.22 24.89 2.21
N LYS A 308 2.13 25.66 2.30
CA LYS A 308 1.93 26.89 1.50
C LYS A 308 2.77 28.07 2.00
N VAL A 309 3.42 27.95 3.15
CA VAL A 309 4.41 28.92 3.64
C VAL A 309 5.63 28.95 2.72
N ILE A 310 6.01 27.80 2.14
CA ILE A 310 7.12 27.69 1.22
C ILE A 310 6.80 28.46 -0.07
N LYS A 311 7.62 29.47 -0.36
CA LYS A 311 7.41 30.33 -1.53
C LYS A 311 7.61 29.54 -2.82
N LYS A 312 6.71 29.74 -3.79
CA LYS A 312 6.85 29.18 -5.14
C LYS A 312 7.85 29.99 -5.99
N PRO A 313 8.76 29.34 -6.72
CA PRO A 313 9.63 30.03 -7.67
C PRO A 313 8.79 30.75 -8.74
N THR A 314 9.26 31.91 -9.18
CA THR A 314 8.56 32.77 -10.14
C THR A 314 9.42 32.99 -11.38
N TRP A 315 8.94 32.54 -12.53
CA TRP A 315 9.55 32.78 -13.83
C TRP A 315 9.13 34.14 -14.37
N ILE A 316 10.10 35.00 -14.66
CA ILE A 316 9.88 36.33 -15.23
C ILE A 316 10.60 36.38 -16.57
N LEU A 317 9.82 36.40 -17.64
CA LEU A 317 10.32 36.59 -19.01
C LEU A 317 10.15 38.06 -19.38
N LYS A 318 11.08 38.60 -20.20
CA LYS A 318 10.91 39.94 -20.78
C LYS A 318 9.56 39.97 -21.52
N ASP A 319 8.77 41.00 -21.23
CA ASP A 319 7.46 41.27 -21.86
C ASP A 319 6.36 40.22 -21.65
N LYS A 320 6.44 39.38 -20.59
CA LYS A 320 5.37 38.44 -20.22
C LYS A 320 5.00 38.51 -18.75
N HIS A 321 3.78 38.08 -18.42
CA HIS A 321 3.34 37.97 -17.04
C HIS A 321 4.13 36.90 -16.27
N PRO A 322 4.48 37.15 -15.00
CA PRO A 322 5.16 36.17 -14.16
C PRO A 322 4.37 34.87 -13.99
N ARG A 323 5.05 33.73 -14.02
CA ARG A 323 4.44 32.41 -13.80
C ARG A 323 5.09 31.73 -12.58
N LYS A 324 4.26 31.27 -11.65
CA LYS A 324 4.71 30.43 -10.53
C LYS A 324 4.72 28.95 -10.93
N THR A 325 5.70 28.21 -10.45
CA THR A 325 5.79 26.75 -10.61
C THR A 325 5.86 26.07 -9.24
N ASP A 326 5.95 24.75 -9.21
CA ASP A 326 6.04 24.01 -7.96
C ASP A 326 7.33 24.29 -7.21
N THR A 327 7.30 24.01 -5.92
CA THR A 327 8.33 24.36 -4.96
C THR A 327 8.76 23.13 -4.18
N PHE A 328 9.69 23.33 -3.26
CA PHE A 328 10.15 22.31 -2.32
C PHE A 328 9.01 21.67 -1.55
N ILE A 329 9.08 20.35 -1.40
CA ILE A 329 8.16 19.51 -0.62
C ILE A 329 9.04 18.75 0.37
N PRO A 330 9.13 19.20 1.63
CA PRO A 330 9.74 18.42 2.70
C PRO A 330 8.90 17.17 2.98
N ASP A 331 9.51 16.14 3.57
CA ASP A 331 8.78 14.91 3.90
C ASP A 331 7.90 15.12 5.14
N ILE A 332 8.50 15.65 6.21
CA ILE A 332 7.86 15.73 7.53
C ILE A 332 8.22 17.04 8.22
N VAL A 333 7.18 17.75 8.66
CA VAL A 333 7.33 18.84 9.63
C VAL A 333 6.54 18.53 10.88
N ALA A 334 7.20 18.64 12.03
CA ALA A 334 6.59 18.50 13.33
C ALA A 334 6.83 19.73 14.20
N ILE A 335 5.90 19.96 15.13
CA ILE A 335 5.98 21.06 16.09
C ILE A 335 5.81 20.47 17.47
N LYS A 336 6.75 20.79 18.36
CA LYS A 336 6.70 20.43 19.78
C LYS A 336 7.15 21.62 20.60
N ASP A 337 6.29 22.08 21.50
CA ASP A 337 6.54 23.24 22.34
C ASP A 337 6.97 24.45 21.50
N ASP A 338 8.18 24.97 21.69
CA ASP A 338 8.79 26.06 20.92
C ASP A 338 9.80 25.60 19.86
N GLN A 339 9.78 24.31 19.52
CA GLN A 339 10.66 23.69 18.54
C GLN A 339 9.93 23.47 17.21
N PHE A 340 10.56 23.92 16.13
CA PHE A 340 10.17 23.60 14.76
C PHE A 340 11.08 22.49 14.23
N ILE A 341 10.52 21.34 13.90
CA ILE A 341 11.28 20.13 13.60
C ILE A 341 11.04 19.76 12.14
N ILE A 342 12.11 19.70 11.35
CA ILE A 342 12.10 19.30 9.94
C ILE A 342 12.83 17.96 9.88
N LEU A 343 12.14 16.96 9.34
CA LEU A 343 12.66 15.61 9.23
C LEU A 343 12.48 15.13 7.80
N ASP A 344 13.49 14.43 7.29
CA ASP A 344 13.47 13.81 5.98
C ASP A 344 13.83 12.33 6.11
N ALA A 345 12.98 11.47 5.56
CA ALA A 345 13.07 10.03 5.67
C ALA A 345 13.97 9.47 4.58
N LYS A 346 15.13 8.96 4.96
CA LYS A 346 16.16 8.46 4.04
C LYS A 346 16.28 6.95 4.13
N TYR A 347 15.74 6.25 3.14
CA TYR A 347 15.88 4.80 2.99
C TYR A 347 17.27 4.42 2.45
N TYR A 348 18.29 4.59 3.30
CA TYR A 348 19.68 4.24 3.04
C TYR A 348 20.18 3.26 4.11
N ASP A 349 21.05 2.34 3.71
CA ASP A 349 21.76 1.46 4.64
C ASP A 349 23.07 2.14 5.06
N LEU A 350 23.03 2.88 6.16
CA LEU A 350 24.21 3.57 6.71
C LEU A 350 25.06 2.61 7.52
N THR A 351 26.32 2.42 7.12
CA THR A 351 27.30 1.63 7.88
C THR A 351 28.44 2.51 8.37
N THR A 352 28.97 2.20 9.57
CA THR A 352 29.94 3.04 10.29
C THR A 352 31.18 2.28 10.77
N ASP A 353 31.48 1.10 10.24
CA ASP A 353 32.53 0.21 10.79
C ASP A 353 33.93 0.83 10.80
N LYS A 354 34.27 1.62 9.77
CA LYS A 354 35.58 2.31 9.66
C LYS A 354 35.43 3.73 9.12
N ASN A 355 34.60 3.90 8.11
CA ASN A 355 34.15 5.18 7.56
C ASN A 355 32.63 5.10 7.38
N ILE A 356 31.94 6.24 7.31
CA ILE A 356 30.55 6.26 6.89
C ILE A 356 30.44 5.79 5.43
N SER A 357 29.53 4.88 5.15
CA SER A 357 29.17 4.47 3.80
C SER A 357 27.64 4.37 3.66
N GLY A 358 27.15 4.44 2.42
CA GLY A 358 25.71 4.46 2.15
C GLY A 358 25.03 5.79 2.48
N GLN A 359 25.79 6.88 2.69
CA GLN A 359 25.25 8.18 3.07
C GLN A 359 24.52 8.90 1.92
N PRO A 360 23.54 9.77 2.25
CA PRO A 360 22.93 10.64 1.27
C PRO A 360 23.96 11.52 0.54
N GLY A 361 23.73 11.75 -0.76
CA GLY A 361 24.57 12.63 -1.56
C GLY A 361 24.36 14.12 -1.26
N LEU A 362 25.23 14.96 -1.82
CA LEU A 362 25.20 16.43 -1.66
C LEU A 362 23.83 17.05 -1.99
N GLU A 363 23.13 16.50 -2.98
CA GLU A 363 21.79 16.98 -3.35
C GLU A 363 20.79 16.85 -2.19
N SER A 364 20.76 15.70 -1.51
CA SER A 364 19.88 15.47 -0.37
C SER A 364 20.24 16.40 0.79
N ILE A 365 21.54 16.50 1.10
CA ILE A 365 22.05 17.40 2.15
C ILE A 365 21.63 18.85 1.86
N THR A 366 21.80 19.29 0.61
CA THR A 366 21.46 20.67 0.21
C THR A 366 19.96 20.92 0.29
N LYS A 367 19.13 19.99 -0.18
CA LYS A 367 17.67 20.11 -0.10
C LYS A 367 17.19 20.27 1.34
N GLU A 368 17.73 19.51 2.26
CA GLU A 368 17.33 19.55 3.67
C GLU A 368 17.59 20.92 4.31
N TYR A 369 18.76 21.50 4.09
CA TYR A 369 19.04 22.88 4.51
C TYR A 369 18.14 23.91 3.81
N LEU A 370 17.78 23.70 2.54
CA LEU A 370 16.87 24.59 1.83
C LEU A 370 15.44 24.52 2.37
N TYR A 371 15.01 23.37 2.90
CA TYR A 371 13.73 23.25 3.60
C TYR A 371 13.72 24.11 4.86
N GLU A 372 14.78 24.05 5.67
CA GLU A 372 14.94 24.94 6.82
C GLU A 372 14.90 26.42 6.41
N LEU A 373 15.68 26.78 5.39
CA LEU A 373 15.72 28.15 4.89
C LEU A 373 14.34 28.63 4.39
N ALA A 374 13.56 27.74 3.77
CA ALA A 374 12.22 28.05 3.30
C ALA A 374 11.22 28.35 4.42
N PHE A 375 11.41 27.76 5.61
CA PHE A 375 10.58 28.03 6.79
C PHE A 375 11.13 29.12 7.71
N LYS A 376 12.38 29.56 7.54
CA LYS A 376 13.06 30.52 8.42
C LYS A 376 12.23 31.76 8.74
N GLU A 377 11.63 32.39 7.73
CA GLU A 377 10.79 33.58 7.92
C GLU A 377 9.54 33.25 8.76
N PHE A 378 8.95 32.07 8.60
CA PHE A 378 7.79 31.63 9.38
C PHE A 378 8.15 31.26 10.81
N THR A 379 9.32 30.67 11.04
CA THR A 379 9.74 30.32 12.40
C THR A 379 10.08 31.56 13.22
N GLU A 380 10.78 32.54 12.64
CA GLU A 380 11.04 33.86 13.22
C GLU A 380 9.72 34.63 13.46
N ASP A 381 8.92 34.76 12.39
CA ASP A 381 7.47 34.87 12.35
C ASP A 381 6.67 34.77 13.64
N ASN A 382 6.77 33.56 14.19
CA ASN A 382 5.86 32.96 15.15
C ASN A 382 6.63 32.49 16.39
N ALA A 383 7.76 33.13 16.69
CA ALA A 383 8.52 33.00 17.92
C ALA A 383 8.98 31.57 18.27
N PHE A 384 9.28 30.74 17.26
CA PHE A 384 9.97 29.47 17.50
C PHE A 384 11.39 29.75 18.00
N LYS A 385 11.81 29.05 19.06
CA LYS A 385 13.14 29.29 19.68
C LYS A 385 14.23 28.45 19.05
N THR A 386 13.89 27.23 18.64
CA THR A 386 14.86 26.30 18.07
C THR A 386 14.28 25.63 16.85
N ILE A 387 15.12 25.46 15.83
CA ILE A 387 14.86 24.57 14.72
C ILE A 387 15.65 23.28 14.97
N LYS A 388 15.06 22.14 14.64
CA LYS A 388 15.74 20.84 14.60
C LYS A 388 15.64 20.30 13.20
N ASN A 389 16.75 19.78 12.71
CA ASN A 389 16.90 19.31 11.34
C ASN A 389 17.54 17.92 11.39
N ALA A 390 16.90 16.91 10.79
CA ALA A 390 17.41 15.54 10.86
C ALA A 390 17.00 14.65 9.69
N PHE A 391 17.92 13.78 9.28
CA PHE A 391 17.61 12.61 8.47
C PHE A 391 17.22 11.42 9.34
N LEU A 392 16.22 10.67 8.88
CA LEU A 392 15.68 9.48 9.53
C LEU A 392 15.99 8.24 8.69
N PHE A 393 16.84 7.37 9.21
CA PHE A 393 17.26 6.13 8.54
C PHE A 393 16.67 4.91 9.25
N PRO A 394 16.18 3.90 8.53
CA PRO A 394 15.73 2.67 9.16
C PRO A 394 16.92 1.88 9.74
N THR A 395 16.71 1.20 10.85
CA THR A 395 17.65 0.21 11.40
C THR A 395 16.89 -0.98 11.98
N GLU A 396 17.52 -2.16 11.93
CA GLU A 396 17.05 -3.35 12.65
C GLU A 396 17.29 -3.30 14.17
N LYS A 397 18.07 -2.32 14.66
CA LYS A 397 18.31 -2.15 16.10
C LYS A 397 17.04 -1.73 16.82
N SER A 398 16.94 -2.12 18.09
CA SER A 398 15.75 -1.86 18.93
C SER A 398 15.63 -0.45 19.49
N GLU A 399 16.70 0.35 19.44
CA GLU A 399 16.73 1.69 20.05
C GLU A 399 17.03 2.79 19.03
N VAL A 400 16.38 3.94 19.24
CA VAL A 400 16.71 5.16 18.51
C VAL A 400 18.13 5.61 18.85
N ASN A 401 18.94 5.80 17.82
CA ASN A 401 20.34 6.20 17.97
C ASN A 401 20.65 7.42 17.10
N ASN A 402 21.30 8.43 17.69
CA ASN A 402 21.85 9.56 16.95
C ASN A 402 23.31 9.26 16.59
N LEU A 403 23.58 9.04 15.30
CA LEU A 403 24.92 8.72 14.81
C LEU A 403 25.85 9.94 14.71
N GLY A 404 25.29 11.14 14.78
CA GLY A 404 26.03 12.39 14.66
C GLY A 404 25.34 13.36 13.72
N ILE A 405 26.15 14.19 13.05
CA ILE A 405 25.66 15.29 12.23
C ILE A 405 26.41 15.35 10.90
N VAL A 406 25.73 15.80 9.86
CA VAL A 406 26.36 16.26 8.62
C VAL A 406 26.31 17.78 8.57
N LYS A 407 27.44 18.40 8.21
CA LYS A 407 27.59 19.85 8.11
C LYS A 407 27.93 20.25 6.70
N LEU A 408 27.42 21.41 6.29
CA LEU A 408 27.89 22.09 5.10
C LEU A 408 28.19 23.55 5.42
N ASP A 409 29.47 23.87 5.62
CA ASP A 409 29.94 25.16 6.17
C ASP A 409 29.35 26.39 5.45
N ILE A 410 29.16 26.31 4.13
CA ILE A 410 28.57 27.42 3.35
C ILE A 410 27.12 27.74 3.77
N LEU A 411 26.37 26.75 4.24
CA LEU A 411 25.00 26.89 4.70
C LEU A 411 24.94 27.29 6.17
N SER A 412 25.94 26.92 6.97
CA SER A 412 26.12 27.44 8.34
C SER A 412 26.27 28.97 8.35
N LEU A 413 26.84 29.58 7.30
CA LEU A 413 26.91 31.04 7.15
C LEU A 413 25.53 31.72 7.09
N LEU A 414 24.47 30.99 6.75
CA LEU A 414 23.09 31.46 6.74
C LEU A 414 22.39 31.30 8.10
N GLY A 415 23.11 30.80 9.12
CA GLY A 415 22.58 30.52 10.45
C GLY A 415 21.64 29.32 10.51
N LEU A 416 21.77 28.39 9.55
CA LEU A 416 20.97 27.16 9.48
C LEU A 416 21.57 26.08 10.39
N GLN A 417 20.73 25.18 10.90
CA GLN A 417 21.14 24.11 11.81
C GLN A 417 21.80 22.95 11.05
N ASP A 418 22.80 22.32 11.68
CA ASP A 418 23.38 21.09 11.15
C ASP A 418 22.35 19.95 11.15
N ILE A 419 22.47 19.04 10.19
CA ILE A 419 21.49 17.97 10.00
C ILE A 419 21.91 16.76 10.84
N GLN A 420 21.07 16.34 11.77
CA GLN A 420 21.30 15.17 12.62
C GLN A 420 21.02 13.86 11.86
N LEU A 421 21.74 12.79 12.21
CA LEU A 421 21.63 11.47 11.57
C LEU A 421 20.97 10.50 12.56
N ILE A 422 19.66 10.33 12.46
CA ILE A 422 18.88 9.53 13.41
C ILE A 422 18.58 8.16 12.79
N MET A 423 19.07 7.10 13.43
CA MET A 423 18.68 5.72 13.14
C MET A 423 17.41 5.39 13.92
N LEU A 424 16.36 5.06 13.19
CA LEU A 424 15.05 4.70 13.70
C LEU A 424 14.82 3.18 13.64
N PRO A 425 14.50 2.53 14.77
CA PRO A 425 14.07 1.14 14.81
C PRO A 425 12.89 0.90 13.86
N ALA A 426 13.13 0.21 12.75
CA ALA A 426 12.11 -0.02 11.74
C ALA A 426 10.93 -0.80 12.32
N ASN A 427 11.22 -1.80 13.15
CA ASN A 427 10.20 -2.60 13.82
C ASN A 427 9.22 -1.75 14.65
N LEU A 428 9.73 -0.84 15.48
CA LEU A 428 8.91 0.04 16.32
C LEU A 428 8.09 1.02 15.47
N VAL A 429 8.69 1.57 14.41
CA VAL A 429 8.00 2.49 13.50
C VAL A 429 6.88 1.76 12.77
N TYR A 430 7.13 0.52 12.33
CA TYR A 430 6.15 -0.32 11.65
C TYR A 430 5.03 -0.78 12.58
N GLU A 431 5.31 -1.16 13.82
CA GLU A 431 4.27 -1.43 14.84
C GLU A 431 3.34 -0.23 14.99
N HIS A 432 3.90 0.97 15.20
CA HIS A 432 3.09 2.17 15.29
C HIS A 432 2.24 2.43 14.03
N TYR A 433 2.83 2.19 12.86
CA TYR A 433 2.11 2.31 11.60
C TYR A 433 0.96 1.32 11.52
N LEU A 434 1.23 0.01 11.66
CA LEU A 434 0.25 -1.08 11.58
C LEU A 434 -0.87 -0.96 12.63
N ASP A 435 -0.55 -0.53 13.85
CA ASP A 435 -1.54 -0.33 14.92
C ASP A 435 -2.30 1.00 14.80
N ASN A 436 -1.97 1.82 13.78
CA ASN A 436 -2.53 3.16 13.60
C ASN A 436 -2.31 4.08 14.82
N THR A 437 -1.19 3.91 15.51
CA THR A 437 -0.77 4.74 16.63
C THR A 437 0.34 5.71 16.21
N LYS A 438 0.78 6.59 17.12
CA LYS A 438 1.75 7.64 16.81
C LYS A 438 2.91 7.60 17.79
N MET A 439 4.12 7.72 17.27
CA MET A 439 5.32 7.79 18.09
C MET A 439 5.45 9.17 18.72
N ASN A 440 5.94 9.23 19.96
CA ASN A 440 6.29 10.49 20.59
C ASN A 440 7.61 11.00 20.01
N ILE A 441 7.59 12.18 19.38
CA ILE A 441 8.78 12.75 18.74
C ILE A 441 9.95 12.98 19.70
N SER A 442 9.69 13.05 21.01
CA SER A 442 10.74 13.13 22.04
C SER A 442 11.67 11.91 22.03
N HIS A 443 11.20 10.76 21.54
CA HIS A 443 12.02 9.55 21.42
C HIS A 443 13.14 9.70 20.38
N LEU A 444 13.04 10.67 19.46
CA LEU A 444 14.10 10.97 18.50
C LEU A 444 15.37 11.53 19.16
N LYS A 445 15.28 12.02 20.41
CA LYS A 445 16.40 12.61 21.17
C LYS A 445 17.19 13.65 20.36
N LEU A 446 16.47 14.51 19.62
CA LEU A 446 17.07 15.55 18.80
C LEU A 446 17.80 16.57 19.69
N GLU A 447 19.07 16.81 19.38
CA GLU A 447 19.97 17.71 20.11
C GLU A 447 19.81 19.17 19.70
#